data_AF-A0AAW5RQI1-F1
#
_entry.id   AF-A0AAW5RQI1-F1
#
_cell.length_a   1.000
_cell.length_b   1.000
_cell.length_c   1.000
_cell.angle_alpha   90.00
_cell.angle_beta   90.00
_cell.angle_gamma   90.00
#
_symmetry.space_group_name_H-M   'P 1'
#
loop_
_entity.id
_entity.type
_entity.pdbx_description
1 polymer ?
#
loop_
_entity_poly.entity_id
_entity_poly.type
_entity_poly.pdbx_seq_one_letter_code
_entity_poly.pdbx_strand_id
1 'polypeptide(L)'
;LGKEYAELGIDAALESGALKEIPFVSTVVNMCNSISMVKDHIFATKLIKFINQLSDVPLHDRMIMVDKLNEDDKFAGKVGTALIEILDRMESEAKPELAAKCFSAYAKEIINYNQLRHMLHALERIPTFEINGIALFSQSTIRDSLNMDESTLLAYVNTGLGVNNGGLDGGAIIPTELCRLFISSEIIPAQSKKQA
;
A
#
# COMPACT_ATOMS: atom_id res chain seq x y z
N LEU A 1 22.59 11.86 -18.42
CA LEU A 1 21.53 11.44 -19.37
C LEU A 1 20.34 10.79 -18.66
N GLY A 2 20.29 9.47 -18.37
CA GLY A 2 19.08 8.86 -17.77
C GLY A 2 18.64 9.43 -16.42
N LYS A 3 19.59 9.77 -15.54
CA LYS A 3 19.33 10.41 -14.25
C LYS A 3 18.78 11.84 -14.38
N GLU A 4 19.33 12.63 -15.31
CA GLU A 4 18.86 13.99 -15.60
C GLU A 4 17.45 13.99 -16.20
N TYR A 5 17.12 13.04 -17.09
CA TYR A 5 15.76 12.94 -17.63
C TYR A 5 14.73 12.47 -16.60
N ALA A 6 15.13 11.62 -15.64
CA ALA A 6 14.28 11.23 -14.52
C ALA A 6 14.07 12.40 -13.54
N GLU A 7 15.14 13.15 -13.22
CA GLU A 7 15.10 14.39 -12.43
C GLU A 7 14.15 15.42 -13.06
N LEU A 8 14.31 15.72 -14.35
CA LEU A 8 13.44 16.65 -15.08
C LEU A 8 11.96 16.22 -15.11
N GLY A 9 11.69 14.91 -15.17
CA GLY A 9 10.33 14.37 -15.17
C GLY A 9 9.67 14.42 -13.78
N ILE A 10 10.44 14.16 -12.72
CA ILE A 10 10.00 14.30 -11.33
C ILE A 10 9.73 15.77 -11.03
N ASP A 11 10.66 16.67 -11.36
CA ASP A 11 10.51 18.11 -11.11
C ASP A 11 9.30 18.68 -11.85
N ALA A 12 9.08 18.30 -13.11
CA ALA A 12 7.91 18.71 -13.87
C ALA A 12 6.59 18.17 -13.26
N ALA A 13 6.61 16.93 -12.74
CA ALA A 13 5.45 16.36 -12.05
C ALA A 13 5.17 17.09 -10.72
N LEU A 14 6.20 17.35 -9.90
CA LEU A 14 6.15 18.09 -8.64
C LEU A 14 5.70 19.55 -8.83
N GLU A 15 6.08 20.18 -9.93
CA GLU A 15 5.67 21.54 -10.26
C GLU A 15 4.24 21.61 -10.84
N SER A 16 3.72 20.50 -11.36
CA SER A 16 2.36 20.42 -11.88
C SER A 16 1.34 20.74 -10.77
N GLY A 17 0.37 21.62 -11.08
CA GLY A 17 -0.62 22.10 -10.12
C GLY A 17 -1.44 20.99 -9.45
N ALA A 18 -1.58 19.84 -10.10
CA ALA A 18 -2.34 18.69 -9.60
C ALA A 18 -1.79 18.11 -8.28
N LEU A 19 -0.47 18.16 -8.07
CA LEU A 19 0.14 17.69 -6.82
C LEU A 19 0.00 18.73 -5.71
N LYS A 20 -0.02 20.04 -6.05
CA LYS A 20 -0.16 21.14 -5.08
C LYS A 20 -1.55 21.21 -4.41
N GLU A 21 -2.56 20.57 -5.00
CA GLU A 21 -3.93 20.55 -4.49
C GLU A 21 -4.18 19.52 -3.39
N ILE A 22 -3.18 18.68 -3.07
CA ILE A 22 -3.34 17.61 -2.09
C ILE A 22 -2.79 18.06 -0.73
N PRO A 23 -3.56 17.88 0.37
CA PRO A 23 -3.08 18.20 1.70
C PRO A 23 -1.73 17.50 1.98
N PHE A 24 -0.78 18.25 2.55
CA PHE A 24 0.60 17.82 2.88
C PHE A 24 1.59 17.62 1.73
N VAL A 25 1.17 17.62 0.46
CA VAL A 25 2.13 17.44 -0.66
C VAL A 25 3.12 18.59 -0.75
N SER A 26 2.69 19.82 -0.46
CA SER A 26 3.60 20.97 -0.35
C SER A 26 4.69 20.75 0.70
N THR A 27 4.38 20.12 1.84
CA THR A 27 5.37 19.74 2.86
C THR A 27 6.36 18.72 2.32
N VAL A 28 5.90 17.70 1.58
CA VAL A 28 6.79 16.66 1.04
C VAL A 28 7.67 17.21 -0.09
N VAL A 29 7.11 17.99 -1.02
CA VAL A 29 7.86 18.62 -2.12
C VAL A 29 8.95 19.56 -1.59
N ASN A 30 8.61 20.40 -0.60
CA ASN A 30 9.58 21.30 0.01
C ASN A 30 10.74 20.54 0.71
N MET A 31 10.46 19.35 1.24
CA MET A 31 11.46 18.50 1.88
C MET A 31 12.38 17.83 0.85
N CYS A 32 11.83 17.35 -0.27
CA CYS A 32 12.60 16.78 -1.39
C CYS A 32 13.53 17.82 -2.05
N ASN A 33 13.11 19.08 -2.15
CA ASN A 33 13.92 20.15 -2.74
C ASN A 33 15.17 20.52 -1.92
N SER A 34 15.32 20.01 -0.69
CA SER A 34 16.37 20.43 0.25
C SER A 34 17.55 19.46 0.36
N ILE A 35 17.50 18.25 -0.23
CA ILE A 35 18.54 17.22 -0.10
C ILE A 35 18.74 16.54 -1.46
N SER A 36 19.99 16.42 -1.92
CA SER A 36 20.33 15.91 -3.25
C SER A 36 21.09 14.57 -3.14
N MET A 37 20.36 13.46 -2.99
CA MET A 37 20.89 12.10 -2.97
C MET A 37 20.01 11.12 -3.78
N VAL A 38 20.60 9.99 -4.21
CA VAL A 38 19.89 8.93 -4.96
C VAL A 38 18.69 8.36 -4.19
N LYS A 39 18.73 8.36 -2.85
CA LYS A 39 17.60 7.97 -2.01
C LYS A 39 16.40 8.91 -2.16
N ASP A 40 16.65 10.19 -2.43
CA ASP A 40 15.60 11.19 -2.61
C ASP A 40 14.82 10.95 -3.90
N HIS A 41 15.48 10.44 -4.96
CA HIS A 41 14.83 10.04 -6.21
C HIS A 41 13.91 8.84 -6.07
N ILE A 42 14.36 7.82 -5.34
CA ILE A 42 13.53 6.64 -5.08
C ILE A 42 12.31 7.04 -4.26
N PHE A 43 12.51 7.83 -3.21
CA PHE A 43 11.40 8.32 -2.39
C PHE A 43 10.45 9.23 -3.19
N ALA A 44 10.97 10.17 -3.97
CA ALA A 44 10.15 11.05 -4.81
C ALA A 44 9.33 10.26 -5.83
N THR A 45 9.90 9.21 -6.43
CA THR A 45 9.18 8.31 -7.34
C THR A 45 8.04 7.59 -6.61
N LYS A 46 8.29 7.06 -5.40
CA LYS A 46 7.25 6.43 -4.58
C LYS A 46 6.13 7.41 -4.24
N LEU A 47 6.49 8.63 -3.85
CA LEU A 47 5.55 9.69 -3.53
C LEU A 47 4.70 10.06 -4.74
N ILE A 48 5.30 10.28 -5.91
CA ILE A 48 4.57 10.61 -7.14
C ILE A 48 3.60 9.49 -7.50
N LYS A 49 4.03 8.22 -7.43
CA LYS A 49 3.16 7.07 -7.69
C LYS A 49 1.98 7.01 -6.72
N PHE A 50 2.24 7.20 -5.42
CA PHE A 50 1.17 7.27 -4.42
C PHE A 50 0.19 8.40 -4.75
N ILE A 51 0.70 9.60 -5.01
CA ILE A 51 -0.15 10.77 -5.23
C ILE A 51 -0.97 10.63 -6.52
N ASN A 52 -0.34 10.21 -7.62
CA ASN A 52 -1.01 10.00 -8.90
C ASN A 52 -2.11 8.95 -8.78
N GLN A 53 -1.90 7.90 -7.99
CA GLN A 53 -2.95 6.91 -7.76
C GLN A 53 -4.07 7.44 -6.84
N LEU A 54 -3.74 8.32 -5.88
CA LEU A 54 -4.73 8.93 -4.98
C LEU A 54 -5.51 10.06 -5.66
N SER A 55 -5.04 10.61 -6.78
CA SER A 55 -5.74 11.68 -7.51
C SER A 55 -7.03 11.22 -8.19
N ASP A 56 -7.23 9.90 -8.31
CA ASP A 56 -8.50 9.29 -8.70
C ASP A 56 -9.62 9.53 -7.65
N VAL A 57 -9.27 9.94 -6.43
CA VAL A 57 -10.23 10.29 -5.36
C VAL A 57 -10.55 11.78 -5.43
N PRO A 58 -11.85 12.18 -5.45
CA PRO A 58 -12.25 13.59 -5.43
C PRO A 58 -11.60 14.38 -4.30
N LEU A 59 -11.24 15.65 -4.57
CA LEU A 59 -10.56 16.51 -3.59
C LEU A 59 -11.32 16.59 -2.25
N HIS A 60 -12.64 16.73 -2.30
CA HIS A 60 -13.48 16.80 -1.11
C HIS A 60 -13.34 15.56 -0.22
N ASP A 61 -13.40 14.36 -0.81
CA ASP A 61 -13.28 13.10 -0.08
C ASP A 61 -11.89 12.94 0.52
N ARG A 62 -10.83 13.39 -0.19
CA ARG A 62 -9.46 13.40 0.33
C ARG A 62 -9.30 14.33 1.53
N MET A 63 -9.96 15.49 1.53
CA MET A 63 -9.93 16.42 2.66
C MET A 63 -10.62 15.82 3.89
N ILE A 64 -11.83 15.25 3.72
CA ILE A 64 -12.54 14.56 4.80
C ILE A 64 -11.71 13.41 5.36
N MET A 65 -11.09 12.61 4.48
CA MET A 65 -10.21 11.52 4.89
C MET A 65 -9.06 12.03 5.76
N VAL A 66 -8.41 13.13 5.36
CA VAL A 66 -7.31 13.75 6.11
C VAL A 66 -7.77 14.24 7.48
N ASP A 67 -8.93 14.88 7.56
CA ASP A 67 -9.49 15.37 8.83
C ASP A 67 -9.78 14.19 9.76
N LYS A 68 -10.43 13.12 9.26
CA LYS A 68 -10.67 11.88 10.00
C LYS A 68 -9.38 11.22 10.50
N LEU A 69 -8.31 11.25 9.70
CA LEU A 69 -7.01 10.72 10.13
C LEU A 69 -6.39 11.60 11.21
N ASN A 70 -6.48 12.93 11.09
CA ASN A 70 -5.92 13.85 12.08
C ASN A 70 -6.65 13.78 13.45
N GLU A 71 -7.90 13.33 13.47
CA GLU A 71 -8.66 13.10 14.71
C GLU A 71 -8.21 11.84 15.47
N ASP A 72 -7.50 10.90 14.82
CA ASP A 72 -7.02 9.68 15.47
C ASP A 72 -5.63 9.85 16.10
N ASP A 73 -5.46 9.38 17.33
CA ASP A 73 -4.22 9.52 18.13
C ASP A 73 -2.93 9.12 17.41
N LYS A 74 -2.97 8.16 16.47
CA LYS A 74 -1.75 7.73 15.76
C LYS A 74 -1.38 8.61 14.57
N PHE A 75 -2.32 9.38 14.04
CA PHE A 75 -2.09 10.31 12.92
C PHE A 75 -2.22 11.77 13.35
N ALA A 76 -2.64 12.04 14.59
CA ALA A 76 -2.81 13.31 15.30
C ALA A 76 -1.96 14.49 14.76
N GLY A 77 -2.50 15.17 13.74
CA GLY A 77 -1.88 16.35 13.10
C GLY A 77 -0.61 16.07 12.28
N LYS A 78 -0.29 14.82 12.00
CA LYS A 78 0.95 14.34 11.36
C LYS A 78 0.71 13.35 10.22
N VAL A 79 -0.46 13.40 9.57
CA VAL A 79 -0.78 12.55 8.40
C VAL A 79 0.31 12.59 7.34
N GLY A 80 0.82 13.78 7.02
CA GLY A 80 1.95 13.94 6.11
C GLY A 80 3.21 13.19 6.58
N THR A 81 3.61 13.34 7.84
CA THR A 81 4.80 12.66 8.39
C THR A 81 4.65 11.14 8.40
N ALA A 82 3.50 10.66 8.85
CA ALA A 82 3.22 9.22 8.88
C ALA A 82 3.19 8.62 7.47
N LEU A 83 2.65 9.35 6.47
CA LEU A 83 2.70 8.94 5.07
C LEU A 83 4.15 8.84 4.56
N ILE A 84 4.98 9.85 4.83
CA ILE A 84 6.40 9.84 4.47
C ILE A 84 7.08 8.60 5.06
N GLU A 85 6.89 8.36 6.36
CA GLU A 85 7.47 7.21 7.05
C GLU A 85 7.04 5.86 6.46
N ILE A 86 5.75 5.72 6.11
CA ILE A 86 5.23 4.50 5.48
C ILE A 86 5.86 4.28 4.11
N LEU A 87 5.93 5.33 3.27
CA LEU A 87 6.49 5.23 1.92
C LEU A 87 8.00 4.96 1.94
N ASP A 88 8.73 5.55 2.89
CA ASP A 88 10.17 5.32 3.04
C ASP A 88 10.47 3.84 3.34
N ARG A 89 9.68 3.20 4.21
CA ARG A 89 9.84 1.78 4.58
C ARG A 89 9.43 0.77 3.49
N MET A 90 8.67 1.18 2.49
CA MET A 90 8.27 0.27 1.41
C MET A 90 9.45 -0.05 0.48
N GLU A 91 9.84 -1.31 0.41
CA GLU A 91 11.01 -1.75 -0.39
C GLU A 91 10.95 -1.37 -1.88
N SER A 92 9.77 -1.41 -2.51
CA SER A 92 9.61 -1.20 -3.96
C SER A 92 8.72 -0.03 -4.32
N GLU A 93 8.82 0.40 -5.58
CA GLU A 93 7.99 1.45 -6.15
C GLU A 93 6.57 1.01 -6.52
N ALA A 94 6.23 -0.28 -6.47
CA ALA A 94 4.88 -0.77 -6.78
C ALA A 94 3.93 -0.71 -5.57
N LYS A 95 4.47 -0.84 -4.35
CA LYS A 95 3.70 -0.78 -3.10
C LYS A 95 3.02 0.58 -2.83
N PRO A 96 3.62 1.74 -3.16
CA PRO A 96 2.98 3.04 -3.02
C PRO A 96 1.63 3.15 -3.73
N GLU A 97 1.45 2.53 -4.89
CA GLU A 97 0.16 2.54 -5.61
C GLU A 97 -0.89 1.73 -4.84
N LEU A 98 -0.52 0.55 -4.31
CA LEU A 98 -1.42 -0.25 -3.46
C LEU A 98 -1.76 0.49 -2.17
N ALA A 99 -0.80 1.19 -1.58
CA ALA A 99 -1.05 2.02 -0.41
C ALA A 99 -2.06 3.14 -0.73
N ALA A 100 -1.89 3.84 -1.86
CA ALA A 100 -2.85 4.85 -2.30
C ALA A 100 -4.25 4.27 -2.52
N LYS A 101 -4.37 3.03 -3.01
CA LYS A 101 -5.66 2.33 -3.07
C LYS A 101 -6.25 2.03 -1.69
N CYS A 102 -5.43 1.66 -0.69
CA CYS A 102 -5.90 1.53 0.69
C CYS A 102 -6.46 2.85 1.22
N PHE A 103 -5.74 3.96 1.03
CA PHE A 103 -6.23 5.30 1.42
C PHE A 103 -7.50 5.67 0.65
N SER A 104 -7.58 5.35 -0.64
CA SER A 104 -8.78 5.59 -1.45
C SER A 104 -9.99 4.80 -0.95
N ALA A 105 -9.80 3.52 -0.59
CA ALA A 105 -10.85 2.70 0.00
C ALA A 105 -11.30 3.26 1.36
N TYR A 106 -10.38 3.79 2.16
CA TYR A 106 -10.70 4.45 3.43
C TYR A 106 -11.47 5.77 3.22
N ALA A 107 -11.04 6.60 2.27
CA ALA A 107 -11.74 7.84 1.91
C ALA A 107 -13.18 7.58 1.47
N LYS A 108 -13.40 6.47 0.76
CA LYS A 108 -14.72 6.00 0.28
C LYS A 108 -15.51 5.19 1.32
N GLU A 109 -15.02 5.10 2.56
CA GLU A 109 -15.63 4.33 3.66
C GLU A 109 -15.83 2.82 3.37
N ILE A 110 -15.11 2.27 2.40
CA ILE A 110 -15.12 0.83 2.07
C ILE A 110 -14.39 0.03 3.16
N ILE A 111 -13.35 0.63 3.74
CA ILE A 111 -12.62 0.07 4.88
C ILE A 111 -12.64 1.07 6.03
N ASN A 112 -12.60 0.56 7.25
CA ASN A 112 -12.43 1.38 8.44
C ASN A 112 -10.94 1.62 8.73
N TYR A 113 -10.70 2.47 9.73
CA TYR A 113 -9.36 2.89 10.10
C TYR A 113 -8.46 1.74 10.61
N ASN A 114 -8.99 0.79 11.38
CA ASN A 114 -8.22 -0.37 11.83
C ASN A 114 -7.79 -1.26 10.66
N GLN A 115 -8.69 -1.44 9.69
CA GLN A 115 -8.39 -2.16 8.46
C GLN A 115 -7.30 -1.45 7.66
N LEU A 116 -7.41 -0.12 7.45
CA LEU A 116 -6.37 0.68 6.78
C LEU A 116 -4.99 0.42 7.41
N ARG A 117 -4.87 0.50 8.75
CA ARG A 117 -3.60 0.28 9.45
C ARG A 117 -3.02 -1.12 9.23
N HIS A 118 -3.85 -2.15 9.35
CA HIS A 118 -3.39 -3.53 9.13
C HIS A 118 -2.98 -3.76 7.67
N MET A 119 -3.70 -3.17 6.72
CA MET A 119 -3.36 -3.28 5.29
C MET A 119 -2.05 -2.57 4.97
N LEU A 120 -1.84 -1.35 5.48
CA LEU A 120 -0.58 -0.62 5.31
C LEU A 120 0.59 -1.38 5.94
N HIS A 121 0.40 -1.97 7.12
CA HIS A 121 1.41 -2.81 7.77
C HIS A 121 1.76 -4.06 6.95
N ALA A 122 0.76 -4.74 6.40
CA ALA A 122 0.98 -5.91 5.54
C ALA A 122 1.72 -5.53 4.25
N LEU A 123 1.33 -4.44 3.59
CA LEU A 123 1.98 -3.94 2.37
C LEU A 123 3.43 -3.52 2.62
N GLU A 124 3.70 -2.87 3.76
CA GLU A 124 5.06 -2.49 4.16
C GLU A 124 5.96 -3.73 4.18
N ARG A 125 5.50 -4.81 4.83
CA ARG A 125 6.32 -5.99 5.17
C ARG A 125 6.37 -7.07 4.11
N ILE A 126 5.36 -7.19 3.24
CA ILE A 126 5.31 -8.30 2.28
C ILE A 126 6.40 -8.16 1.22
N PRO A 127 7.18 -9.20 0.89
CA PRO A 127 8.11 -9.12 -0.24
C PRO A 127 7.37 -8.79 -1.54
N THR A 128 7.90 -7.88 -2.35
CA THR A 128 7.17 -7.38 -3.54
C THR A 128 6.80 -8.50 -4.52
N PHE A 129 7.65 -9.52 -4.65
CA PHE A 129 7.41 -10.67 -5.53
C PHE A 129 6.26 -11.57 -5.06
N GLU A 130 5.87 -11.50 -3.79
CA GLU A 130 4.76 -12.29 -3.22
C GLU A 130 3.38 -11.66 -3.46
N ILE A 131 3.33 -10.36 -3.81
CA ILE A 131 2.08 -9.62 -3.98
C ILE A 131 1.19 -10.26 -5.05
N ASN A 132 1.79 -10.72 -6.15
CA ASN A 132 1.07 -11.35 -7.26
C ASN A 132 0.32 -12.63 -6.85
N GLY A 133 0.81 -13.32 -5.81
CA GLY A 133 0.21 -14.55 -5.28
C GLY A 133 -0.98 -14.32 -4.35
N ILE A 134 -1.14 -13.11 -3.79
CA ILE A 134 -2.18 -12.81 -2.78
C ILE A 134 -3.59 -13.13 -3.31
N ALA A 135 -3.89 -12.76 -4.56
CA ALA A 135 -5.21 -13.00 -5.15
C ALA A 135 -5.54 -14.49 -5.22
N LEU A 136 -4.58 -15.35 -5.59
CA LEU A 136 -4.75 -16.80 -5.62
C LEU A 136 -4.84 -17.37 -4.20
N PHE A 137 -3.96 -16.92 -3.30
CA PHE A 137 -3.95 -17.35 -1.91
C PHE A 137 -5.25 -17.00 -1.18
N SER A 138 -5.86 -15.84 -1.46
CA SER A 138 -7.14 -15.42 -0.85
C SER A 138 -8.30 -16.39 -1.09
N GLN A 139 -8.17 -17.24 -2.12
CA GLN A 139 -9.14 -18.25 -2.53
C GLN A 139 -8.62 -19.68 -2.31
N SER A 140 -7.47 -19.85 -1.64
CA SER A 140 -6.86 -21.17 -1.46
C SER A 140 -7.70 -22.03 -0.52
N THR A 141 -7.86 -23.29 -0.90
CA THR A 141 -8.35 -24.33 0.01
C THR A 141 -7.21 -24.84 0.89
N ILE A 142 -7.53 -25.61 1.93
CA ILE A 142 -6.52 -26.33 2.73
C ILE A 142 -5.57 -27.15 1.82
N ARG A 143 -6.13 -27.86 0.83
CA ARG A 143 -5.34 -28.65 -0.12
C ARG A 143 -4.42 -27.76 -0.97
N ASP A 144 -4.90 -26.62 -1.43
CA ASP A 144 -4.08 -25.69 -2.22
C ASP A 144 -2.90 -25.19 -1.39
N SER A 145 -3.15 -24.77 -0.15
CA SER A 145 -2.12 -24.28 0.77
C SER A 145 -1.05 -25.31 1.11
N LEU A 146 -1.42 -26.60 1.24
CA LEU A 146 -0.45 -27.68 1.50
C LEU A 146 0.52 -27.93 0.34
N ASN A 147 0.23 -27.42 -0.86
CA ASN A 147 1.09 -27.52 -2.03
C ASN A 147 1.86 -26.23 -2.34
N MET A 148 1.72 -25.18 -1.51
CA MET A 148 2.47 -23.94 -1.65
C MET A 148 3.86 -24.04 -1.04
N ASP A 149 4.79 -23.24 -1.55
CA ASP A 149 6.13 -23.14 -0.97
C ASP A 149 6.08 -22.63 0.47
N GLU A 150 6.89 -23.25 1.34
CA GLU A 150 6.92 -22.91 2.77
C GLU A 150 7.30 -21.44 3.00
N SER A 151 8.24 -20.90 2.22
CA SER A 151 8.69 -19.52 2.38
C SER A 151 7.61 -18.52 2.00
N THR A 152 6.81 -18.82 0.97
CA THR A 152 5.61 -18.03 0.61
C THR A 152 4.58 -18.05 1.73
N LEU A 153 4.28 -19.22 2.30
CA LEU A 153 3.33 -19.31 3.43
C LEU A 153 3.82 -18.53 4.65
N LEU A 154 5.11 -18.63 4.98
CA LEU A 154 5.72 -17.86 6.06
C LEU A 154 5.67 -16.35 5.79
N ALA A 155 5.88 -15.91 4.55
CA ALA A 155 5.72 -14.51 4.17
C ALA A 155 4.28 -14.01 4.41
N TYR A 156 3.28 -14.81 4.05
CA TYR A 156 1.88 -14.49 4.32
C TYR A 156 1.55 -14.47 5.82
N VAL A 157 2.06 -15.41 6.62
CA VAL A 157 1.87 -15.39 8.08
C VAL A 157 2.53 -14.17 8.71
N ASN A 158 3.79 -13.87 8.35
CA ASN A 158 4.56 -12.75 8.90
C ASN A 158 4.00 -11.35 8.56
N THR A 159 3.07 -11.30 7.60
CA THR A 159 2.37 -10.08 7.15
C THR A 159 0.91 -10.05 7.62
N GLY A 160 0.45 -11.09 8.33
CA GLY A 160 -0.94 -11.22 8.79
C GLY A 160 -1.94 -11.61 7.70
N LEU A 161 -1.46 -11.99 6.51
CA LEU A 161 -2.27 -12.45 5.40
C LEU A 161 -2.61 -13.95 5.51
N GLY A 162 -1.78 -14.73 6.21
CA GLY A 162 -1.99 -16.16 6.47
C GLY A 162 -2.14 -16.47 7.96
N VAL A 163 -2.88 -17.52 8.29
CA VAL A 163 -3.03 -18.02 9.67
C VAL A 163 -3.12 -19.55 9.67
N ASN A 164 -2.54 -20.20 10.68
CA ASN A 164 -2.74 -21.64 10.89
C ASN A 164 -4.16 -21.90 11.40
N ASN A 165 -4.89 -22.82 10.76
CA ASN A 165 -6.28 -23.13 11.13
C ASN A 165 -6.45 -24.00 12.38
N GLY A 166 -5.36 -24.47 13.01
CA GLY A 166 -5.39 -25.27 14.24
C GLY A 166 -5.88 -26.71 14.06
N GLY A 167 -5.72 -27.32 12.88
CA GLY A 167 -6.13 -28.70 12.62
C GLY A 167 -5.37 -29.75 13.46
N LEU A 168 -6.03 -30.87 13.75
CA LEU A 168 -5.51 -31.94 14.63
C LEU A 168 -4.16 -32.54 14.16
N ASP A 169 -3.91 -32.55 12.86
CA ASP A 169 -2.66 -33.07 12.26
C ASP A 169 -1.66 -31.95 11.90
N GLY A 170 -1.64 -30.84 12.67
CA GLY A 170 -0.77 -29.68 12.46
C GLY A 170 -1.41 -28.53 11.65
N GLY A 171 -2.58 -28.79 11.05
CA GLY A 171 -3.36 -27.79 10.33
C GLY A 171 -2.76 -27.38 8.99
N ALA A 172 -3.29 -26.31 8.42
CA ALA A 172 -2.77 -25.66 7.22
C ALA A 172 -2.83 -24.14 7.37
N ILE A 173 -1.92 -23.45 6.67
CA ILE A 173 -1.98 -22.00 6.56
C ILE A 173 -3.09 -21.62 5.58
N ILE A 174 -4.09 -20.88 6.05
CA ILE A 174 -5.21 -20.40 5.26
C ILE A 174 -5.21 -18.87 5.20
N PRO A 175 -5.81 -18.27 4.15
CA PRO A 175 -5.93 -16.81 4.07
C PRO A 175 -6.77 -16.25 5.21
N THR A 176 -6.29 -15.15 5.79
CA THR A 176 -7.01 -14.38 6.81
C THR A 176 -8.09 -13.49 6.19
N GLU A 177 -8.96 -12.93 7.02
CA GLU A 177 -9.90 -11.88 6.59
C GLU A 177 -9.17 -10.64 6.06
N LEU A 178 -7.98 -10.31 6.59
CA LEU A 178 -7.16 -9.22 6.04
C LEU A 178 -6.71 -9.54 4.61
N CYS A 179 -6.31 -10.78 4.33
CA CYS A 179 -5.97 -11.22 2.98
C CYS A 179 -7.15 -11.07 2.01
N ARG A 180 -8.35 -11.55 2.41
CA ARG A 180 -9.55 -11.40 1.59
C ARG A 180 -9.97 -9.94 1.40
N LEU A 181 -9.72 -9.10 2.41
CA LEU A 181 -10.07 -7.68 2.38
C LEU A 181 -9.39 -6.99 1.20
N PHE A 182 -8.10 -7.25 0.95
CA PHE A 182 -7.37 -6.70 -0.21
C PHE A 182 -8.08 -6.92 -1.55
N ILE A 183 -8.78 -8.04 -1.71
CA ILE A 183 -9.50 -8.37 -2.94
C ILE A 183 -10.90 -7.74 -2.91
N SER A 184 -11.62 -7.91 -1.80
CA SER A 184 -13.00 -7.40 -1.67
C SER A 184 -13.10 -5.87 -1.72
N SER A 185 -12.04 -5.15 -1.38
CA SER A 185 -11.94 -3.69 -1.50
C SER A 185 -11.20 -3.23 -2.76
N GLU A 186 -11.01 -4.13 -3.74
CA GLU A 186 -10.43 -3.86 -5.07
C GLU A 186 -9.00 -3.28 -5.07
N ILE A 187 -8.25 -3.44 -3.97
CA ILE A 187 -6.86 -2.99 -3.89
C ILE A 187 -5.97 -3.90 -4.74
N ILE A 188 -6.19 -5.22 -4.62
CA ILE A 188 -5.58 -6.24 -5.47
C ILE A 188 -6.68 -6.82 -6.38
N PRO A 189 -6.48 -6.82 -7.70
CA PRO A 189 -7.45 -7.40 -8.63
C PRO A 189 -7.70 -8.88 -8.32
N ALA A 190 -8.96 -9.29 -8.33
CA ALA A 190 -9.31 -10.70 -8.23
C ALA A 190 -8.73 -11.48 -9.43
N GLN A 191 -8.25 -12.70 -9.16
CA GLN A 191 -7.87 -13.64 -10.21
C GLN A 191 -8.90 -14.78 -10.24
N SER A 192 -9.41 -15.11 -11.42
CA SER A 192 -10.23 -16.30 -11.61
C SER A 192 -9.33 -17.53 -11.56
N LYS A 193 -9.65 -18.52 -10.70
CA LYS A 193 -9.03 -19.85 -10.81
C LYS A 193 -9.35 -20.37 -12.21
N LYS A 194 -8.34 -20.56 -13.07
CA LYS A 194 -8.53 -21.34 -14.29
C LYS A 194 -9.04 -22.71 -13.83
N GLN A 195 -10.26 -23.07 -14.21
CA GLN A 195 -10.73 -24.45 -14.10
C GLN A 195 -9.77 -25.30 -14.93
N ALA A 196 -8.98 -26.12 -14.24
CA ALA A 196 -8.20 -27.17 -14.85
C ALA A 196 -9.12 -28.37 -15.16
#